data_AF-A0A0F6W1E2-F1
#
_entry.id   AF-A0A0F6W1E2-F1
#
_cell.length_a   1.000
_cell.length_b   1.000
_cell.length_c   1.000
_cell.angle_alpha   90.00
_cell.angle_beta   90.00
_cell.angle_gamma   90.00
#
_symmetry.space_group_name_H-M   'P 1'
#
loop_
_entity.id
_entity.type
_entity.pdbx_description
1 polymer ?
#
loop_
_entity_poly.entity_id
_entity_poly.type
_entity_poly.pdbx_seq_one_letter_code
_entity_poly.pdbx_strand_id
1 'polypeptide(L)'
;MTLEGRPESVDLLVVLDDSSLGRIDEVNGAIARLTRSLATGDRDGDERRDVPALPLRVAVVTSHLGAAGHDVPSCTDGRFGASGDDGAPRPGDPSCGGSSPVITFEPGDDADAFVDAVRCAARVGTSGCGWEQPLEAALKALAPTPDAADLVHPRVPPLFREGTGHGFAEYEPFTYPPVLAVVIVTDEDDCSVEDVSLFDPAAYDGEPLETRCRDHRDALYSIARYVEGEHGETGLLGLRWSPDDVFVAALVGAPLDALEPDGGGGYDAVLAHERMQLVADPTQPSRVLPSCSGSGITALPPRRIVEALDALDDARVPTFLRSICAPDLEPSFDALGDALGDRILGARCSRAIIAGCVVEEVLPEGMTCDALPGRTRRTIEDGRQVCQLARVSYGSGAPGWALVDAFCPPEASAIELEIVSPPGADYRVACPDSLAPDGGTCFE
;
A
#
# COMPACT_ATOMS: atom_id res chain seq x y z
N MET A 1 33.17 -0.15 -1.80
CA MET A 1 31.94 -0.56 -2.49
C MET A 1 31.07 0.68 -2.49
N THR A 2 31.09 1.43 -3.58
CA THR A 2 30.35 2.68 -3.70
C THR A 2 28.87 2.36 -3.78
N LEU A 3 28.08 2.95 -2.87
CA LEU A 3 26.62 3.08 -3.00
C LEU A 3 26.32 4.13 -4.09
N GLU A 4 26.88 3.94 -5.29
CA GLU A 4 26.44 4.72 -6.45
C GLU A 4 25.03 4.23 -6.81
N GLY A 5 24.09 5.17 -6.77
CA GLY A 5 22.64 4.96 -6.77
C GLY A 5 22.16 3.97 -7.82
N ARG A 6 21.59 2.87 -7.35
CA ARG A 6 20.64 2.11 -8.16
C ARG A 6 19.33 2.92 -8.26
N PRO A 7 18.67 2.93 -9.43
CA PRO A 7 17.40 3.63 -9.58
C PRO A 7 16.39 3.03 -8.61
N GLU A 8 15.64 3.90 -7.92
CA GLU A 8 14.51 3.44 -7.14
C GLU A 8 13.47 2.81 -8.04
N SER A 9 12.90 1.69 -7.60
CA SER A 9 11.82 0.99 -8.25
C SER A 9 10.49 1.18 -7.51
N VAL A 10 9.40 0.85 -8.20
CA VAL A 10 8.05 0.81 -7.62
C VAL A 10 7.47 -0.59 -7.81
N ASP A 11 6.96 -1.17 -6.73
CA ASP A 11 6.06 -2.32 -6.80
C ASP A 11 4.62 -1.77 -6.71
N LEU A 12 3.83 -1.91 -7.76
CA LEU A 12 2.43 -1.50 -7.83
C LEU A 12 1.54 -2.73 -7.84
N LEU A 13 0.77 -2.93 -6.77
CA LEU A 13 -0.31 -3.90 -6.72
C LEU A 13 -1.63 -3.19 -7.02
N VAL A 14 -2.37 -3.69 -8.02
CA VAL A 14 -3.74 -3.26 -8.29
C VAL A 14 -4.69 -4.38 -7.88
N VAL A 15 -5.60 -4.06 -6.96
CA VAL A 15 -6.67 -4.96 -6.52
C VAL A 15 -7.96 -4.50 -7.19
N LEU A 16 -8.53 -5.36 -8.03
CA LEU A 16 -9.74 -5.05 -8.78
C LEU A 16 -10.88 -5.96 -8.36
N ASP A 17 -12.00 -5.33 -8.05
CA ASP A 17 -13.27 -6.04 -8.00
C ASP A 17 -13.60 -6.67 -9.36
N ASP A 18 -13.90 -7.97 -9.34
CA ASP A 18 -14.30 -8.71 -10.53
C ASP A 18 -15.78 -9.07 -10.53
N SER A 19 -16.53 -8.70 -9.49
CA SER A 19 -17.99 -8.69 -9.50
C SER A 19 -18.51 -7.37 -10.08
N SER A 20 -19.29 -7.47 -11.15
CA SER A 20 -20.17 -6.42 -11.69
C SER A 20 -19.76 -4.93 -11.73
N LEU A 21 -18.47 -4.56 -11.78
CA LEU A 21 -18.05 -3.17 -11.97
C LEU A 21 -18.61 -2.59 -13.29
N GLY A 22 -19.64 -1.76 -13.19
CA GLY A 22 -20.39 -1.21 -14.33
C GLY A 22 -19.57 -0.29 -15.27
N ARG A 23 -18.32 0.02 -14.91
CA ARG A 23 -17.42 0.92 -15.65
C ARG A 23 -16.01 0.34 -15.84
N ILE A 24 -15.89 -0.99 -15.91
CA ILE A 24 -14.59 -1.68 -15.99
C ILE A 24 -13.68 -1.17 -17.12
N ASP A 25 -14.22 -0.74 -18.25
CA ASP A 25 -13.43 -0.19 -19.37
C ASP A 25 -12.76 1.15 -19.01
N GLU A 26 -13.43 1.99 -18.23
CA GLU A 26 -12.89 3.27 -17.78
C GLU A 26 -11.82 3.07 -16.70
N VAL A 27 -12.07 2.15 -15.76
CA VAL A 27 -11.07 1.72 -14.76
C VAL A 27 -9.82 1.19 -15.46
N ASN A 28 -9.99 0.32 -16.46
CA ASN A 28 -8.88 -0.22 -17.25
C ASN A 28 -8.10 0.87 -18.00
N GLY A 29 -8.80 1.86 -18.57
CA GLY A 29 -8.19 3.01 -19.24
C GLY A 29 -7.38 3.86 -18.26
N ALA A 30 -7.90 4.07 -17.07
CA ALA A 30 -7.26 4.91 -16.07
C ALA A 30 -6.04 4.22 -15.40
N ILE A 31 -6.09 2.90 -15.18
CA ILE A 31 -4.92 2.09 -14.79
C ILE A 31 -3.83 2.15 -15.86
N ALA A 32 -4.21 2.07 -17.14
CA ALA A 32 -3.27 2.18 -18.25
C ALA A 32 -2.60 3.57 -18.27
N ARG A 33 -3.35 4.64 -17.98
CA ARG A 33 -2.81 5.99 -17.87
C ARG A 33 -1.85 6.15 -16.69
N LEU A 34 -2.23 5.67 -15.50
CA LEU A 34 -1.37 5.67 -14.32
C LEU A 34 -0.06 4.93 -14.58
N THR A 35 -0.13 3.71 -15.14
CA THR A 35 1.09 2.93 -15.40
C THR A 35 1.96 3.54 -16.50
N ARG A 36 1.35 4.16 -17.52
CA ARG A 36 2.09 4.96 -18.50
C ARG A 36 2.84 6.09 -17.84
N SER A 37 2.15 6.89 -17.02
CA SER A 37 2.74 8.05 -16.34
C SER A 37 3.95 7.66 -15.50
N LEU A 38 3.86 6.56 -14.75
CA LEU A 38 4.98 6.05 -13.96
C LEU A 38 6.14 5.55 -14.83
N ALA A 39 5.85 4.91 -15.96
CA ALA A 39 6.85 4.33 -16.85
C ALA A 39 7.60 5.40 -17.67
N THR A 40 6.90 6.45 -18.13
CA THR A 40 7.50 7.52 -18.93
C THR A 40 8.05 8.66 -18.07
N GLY A 41 7.48 8.84 -16.88
CA GLY A 41 7.66 10.00 -16.03
C GLY A 41 6.91 11.25 -16.52
N ASP A 42 5.96 11.08 -17.45
CA ASP A 42 5.08 12.12 -18.00
C ASP A 42 3.75 12.06 -17.22
N ARG A 43 3.54 13.00 -16.30
CA ARG A 43 2.38 13.01 -15.40
C ARG A 43 1.17 13.69 -16.01
N ASP A 44 1.37 14.75 -16.78
CA ASP A 44 0.28 15.51 -17.37
C ASP A 44 -0.09 15.07 -18.81
N GLY A 45 0.70 14.17 -19.41
CA GLY A 45 0.46 13.62 -20.73
C GLY A 45 0.87 14.56 -21.86
N ASP A 46 1.71 15.55 -21.59
CA ASP A 46 2.17 16.53 -22.58
C ASP A 46 3.35 16.05 -23.45
N GLU A 47 3.70 14.77 -23.34
CA GLU A 47 4.85 14.10 -23.97
C GLU A 47 6.21 14.58 -23.44
N ARG A 48 6.23 15.35 -22.36
CA ARG A 48 7.44 15.73 -21.64
C ARG A 48 7.53 14.97 -20.34
N ARG A 49 8.77 14.80 -19.91
CA ARG A 49 9.06 14.13 -18.65
C ARG A 49 9.05 15.14 -17.51
N ASP A 50 8.15 14.93 -16.55
CA ASP A 50 8.07 15.68 -15.29
C ASP A 50 8.99 15.09 -14.22
N VAL A 51 9.07 13.77 -14.18
CA VAL A 51 9.89 13.01 -13.21
C VAL A 51 10.71 11.91 -13.87
N PRO A 52 11.83 11.46 -13.27
CA PRO A 52 12.58 10.34 -13.84
C PRO A 52 11.70 9.09 -14.00
N ALA A 53 11.74 8.47 -15.18
CA ALA A 53 11.20 7.13 -15.40
C ALA A 53 11.87 6.12 -14.46
N LEU A 54 11.08 5.20 -13.91
CA LEU A 54 11.50 4.27 -12.86
C LEU A 54 11.35 2.82 -13.33
N PRO A 55 12.17 1.89 -12.82
CA PRO A 55 11.83 0.49 -12.90
C PRO A 55 10.51 0.22 -12.17
N LEU A 56 9.60 -0.51 -12.81
CA LEU A 56 8.29 -0.86 -12.25
C LEU A 56 8.10 -2.37 -12.23
N ARG A 57 7.42 -2.85 -11.19
CA ARG A 57 6.82 -4.20 -11.14
C ARG A 57 5.35 -4.00 -10.83
N VAL A 58 4.49 -4.49 -11.71
CA VAL A 58 3.03 -4.36 -11.59
C VAL A 58 2.42 -5.75 -11.47
N ALA A 59 1.55 -5.93 -10.49
CA ALA A 59 0.68 -7.08 -10.37
C ALA A 59 -0.77 -6.62 -10.30
N VAL A 60 -1.66 -7.43 -10.88
CA VAL A 60 -3.10 -7.27 -10.74
C VAL A 60 -3.66 -8.53 -10.08
N VAL A 61 -4.46 -8.35 -9.03
CA VAL A 61 -5.21 -9.41 -8.34
C VAL A 61 -6.69 -9.05 -8.31
N THR A 62 -7.56 -10.04 -8.11
CA THR A 62 -8.96 -9.74 -7.80
C THR A 62 -9.25 -9.87 -6.30
N SER A 63 -10.40 -9.37 -5.87
CA SER A 63 -10.91 -9.54 -4.51
C SER A 63 -11.57 -10.90 -4.28
N HIS A 64 -11.63 -11.78 -5.29
CA HIS A 64 -12.24 -13.10 -5.22
C HIS A 64 -11.27 -14.16 -4.69
N LEU A 65 -11.18 -14.28 -3.35
CA LEU A 65 -10.40 -15.33 -2.65
C LEU A 65 -11.10 -16.70 -2.55
N GLY A 66 -12.31 -16.80 -3.08
CA GLY A 66 -13.15 -17.99 -2.98
C GLY A 66 -14.00 -18.01 -1.71
N ALA A 67 -14.78 -19.09 -1.58
CA ALA A 67 -15.77 -19.27 -0.52
C ALA A 67 -15.43 -20.44 0.41
N ALA A 68 -14.13 -20.74 0.60
CA ALA A 68 -13.62 -21.79 1.49
C ALA A 68 -14.31 -23.18 1.29
N GLY A 69 -14.64 -23.52 0.03
CA GLY A 69 -15.30 -24.77 -0.34
C GLY A 69 -16.82 -24.80 -0.13
N HIS A 70 -17.45 -23.70 0.29
CA HIS A 70 -18.90 -23.57 0.38
C HIS A 70 -19.52 -23.20 -0.98
N ASP A 71 -20.74 -23.68 -1.22
CA ASP A 71 -21.53 -23.36 -2.42
C ASP A 71 -22.24 -22.02 -2.22
N VAL A 72 -21.48 -20.94 -2.42
CA VAL A 72 -21.98 -19.58 -2.35
C VAL A 72 -22.49 -19.16 -3.75
N PRO A 73 -23.78 -18.77 -3.88
CA PRO A 73 -24.32 -18.28 -5.14
C PRO A 73 -23.45 -17.14 -5.70
N SER A 74 -23.19 -17.13 -7.01
CA SER A 74 -22.25 -16.26 -7.76
C SER A 74 -20.76 -16.61 -7.65
N CYS A 75 -20.31 -17.22 -6.56
CA CYS A 75 -18.92 -17.64 -6.41
C CYS A 75 -18.62 -18.94 -7.18
N THR A 76 -19.64 -19.77 -7.46
CA THR A 76 -19.47 -21.06 -8.14
C THR A 76 -19.48 -20.99 -9.68
N ASP A 77 -20.12 -19.96 -10.26
CA ASP A 77 -20.30 -19.79 -11.71
C ASP A 77 -19.35 -18.76 -12.34
N GLY A 78 -18.45 -18.18 -11.54
CA GLY A 78 -17.50 -17.16 -11.96
C GLY A 78 -16.24 -17.70 -12.66
N ARG A 79 -15.41 -16.80 -13.18
CA ARG A 79 -14.16 -17.14 -13.92
C ARG A 79 -13.25 -18.08 -13.13
N PHE A 80 -13.23 -17.93 -11.81
CA PHE A 80 -12.38 -18.69 -10.90
C PHE A 80 -13.12 -19.80 -10.14
N GLY A 81 -14.44 -19.89 -10.30
CA GLY A 81 -15.29 -20.80 -9.54
C GLY A 81 -15.14 -20.61 -8.03
N ALA A 82 -15.66 -21.57 -7.26
CA ALA A 82 -15.80 -21.46 -5.79
C ALA A 82 -14.48 -21.26 -5.03
N SER A 83 -13.34 -21.53 -5.68
CA SER A 83 -12.01 -21.43 -5.10
C SER A 83 -11.36 -20.06 -5.26
N GLY A 84 -11.93 -19.16 -6.08
CA GLY A 84 -11.32 -17.86 -6.35
C GLY A 84 -9.95 -17.93 -7.02
N ASP A 85 -9.28 -16.78 -7.11
CA ASP A 85 -7.90 -16.69 -7.61
C ASP A 85 -6.85 -16.76 -6.49
N ASP A 86 -7.31 -16.95 -5.25
CA ASP A 86 -6.48 -17.08 -4.04
C ASP A 86 -5.59 -15.85 -3.77
N GLY A 87 -5.89 -14.70 -4.36
CA GLY A 87 -5.06 -13.49 -4.28
C GLY A 87 -3.78 -13.61 -5.11
N ALA A 88 -3.73 -14.55 -6.04
CA ALA A 88 -2.57 -14.78 -6.88
C ALA A 88 -2.47 -13.73 -8.00
N PRO A 89 -1.31 -13.07 -8.18
CA PRO A 89 -1.09 -12.15 -9.30
C PRO A 89 -1.42 -12.80 -10.65
N ARG A 90 -2.18 -12.08 -11.47
CA ARG A 90 -2.76 -12.63 -12.69
C ARG A 90 -1.85 -12.38 -13.91
N PRO A 91 -1.56 -13.40 -14.73
CA PRO A 91 -0.67 -13.27 -15.89
C PRO A 91 -1.25 -12.52 -17.10
N GLY A 92 -2.49 -12.03 -17.02
CA GLY A 92 -3.24 -11.49 -18.16
C GLY A 92 -4.28 -12.45 -18.72
N ASP A 93 -5.26 -11.90 -19.45
CA ASP A 93 -6.15 -12.72 -20.27
C ASP A 93 -5.35 -13.35 -21.44
N PRO A 94 -5.41 -14.68 -21.64
CA PRO A 94 -4.69 -15.35 -22.74
C PRO A 94 -5.00 -14.76 -24.12
N SER A 95 -6.19 -14.16 -24.31
CA SER A 95 -6.61 -13.51 -25.55
C SER A 95 -5.84 -12.22 -25.86
N CYS A 96 -5.16 -11.61 -24.88
CA CYS A 96 -4.30 -10.43 -25.07
C CYS A 96 -2.80 -10.73 -24.90
N GLY A 97 -2.39 -12.00 -24.86
CA GLY A 97 -0.98 -12.39 -24.93
C GLY A 97 -0.18 -12.18 -23.63
N GLY A 98 -0.85 -11.83 -22.52
CA GLY A 98 -0.24 -11.81 -21.20
C GLY A 98 0.24 -13.21 -20.80
N SER A 99 1.45 -13.30 -20.24
CA SER A 99 2.03 -14.57 -19.78
C SER A 99 2.76 -14.49 -18.44
N SER A 100 3.00 -13.28 -17.91
CA SER A 100 3.72 -13.09 -16.66
C SER A 100 2.78 -12.50 -15.59
N PRO A 101 2.66 -13.13 -14.41
CA PRO A 101 1.85 -12.64 -13.29
C PRO A 101 2.40 -11.34 -12.68
N VAL A 102 3.69 -11.06 -12.91
CA VAL A 102 4.35 -9.81 -12.57
C VAL A 102 4.88 -9.18 -13.85
N ILE A 103 4.42 -7.97 -14.13
CA ILE A 103 4.75 -7.23 -15.34
C ILE A 103 5.84 -6.23 -14.98
N THR A 104 6.99 -6.34 -15.62
CA THR A 104 8.16 -5.53 -15.30
C THR A 104 8.42 -4.50 -16.38
N PHE A 105 8.92 -3.34 -15.99
CA PHE A 105 9.40 -2.30 -16.88
C PHE A 105 10.75 -1.78 -16.38
N GLU A 106 11.68 -1.59 -17.29
CA GLU A 106 12.94 -0.88 -17.06
C GLU A 106 12.99 0.41 -17.89
N PRO A 107 13.59 1.50 -17.39
CA PRO A 107 13.74 2.73 -18.16
C PRO A 107 14.48 2.49 -19.49
N GLY A 108 13.76 2.71 -20.60
CA GLY A 108 14.25 2.44 -21.96
C GLY A 108 13.49 1.33 -22.68
N ASP A 109 12.67 0.57 -21.95
CA ASP A 109 11.70 -0.36 -22.55
C ASP A 109 10.59 0.37 -23.31
N ASP A 110 9.83 -0.39 -24.11
CA ASP A 110 8.65 0.10 -24.79
C ASP A 110 7.49 0.28 -23.80
N ALA A 111 7.22 1.53 -23.43
CA ALA A 111 6.16 1.88 -22.50
C ALA A 111 4.76 1.51 -23.02
N ASP A 112 4.51 1.53 -24.33
CA ASP A 112 3.22 1.14 -24.90
C ASP A 112 3.00 -0.36 -24.71
N ALA A 113 4.01 -1.17 -25.02
CA ALA A 113 3.95 -2.61 -24.83
C ALA A 113 3.77 -3.02 -23.35
N PHE A 114 4.44 -2.31 -22.44
CA PHE A 114 4.27 -2.49 -20.99
C PHE A 114 2.84 -2.16 -20.53
N VAL A 115 2.31 -1.01 -20.94
CA VAL A 115 0.95 -0.57 -20.59
C VAL A 115 -0.10 -1.54 -21.15
N ASP A 116 0.08 -2.04 -22.37
CA ASP A 116 -0.80 -3.04 -22.96
C ASP A 116 -0.79 -4.37 -22.16
N ALA A 117 0.36 -4.79 -21.66
CA ALA A 117 0.46 -5.95 -20.77
C ALA A 117 -0.27 -5.72 -19.44
N VAL A 118 -0.14 -4.55 -18.81
CA VAL A 118 -0.87 -4.22 -17.58
C VAL A 118 -2.37 -4.20 -17.84
N ARG A 119 -2.80 -3.54 -18.92
CA ARG A 119 -4.21 -3.51 -19.32
C ARG A 119 -4.76 -4.92 -19.58
N CYS A 120 -3.94 -5.83 -20.08
CA CYS A 120 -4.31 -7.23 -20.27
C CYS A 120 -4.55 -7.96 -18.93
N ALA A 121 -3.74 -7.68 -17.91
CA ALA A 121 -3.93 -8.19 -16.55
C ALA A 121 -5.17 -7.61 -15.85
N ALA A 122 -5.45 -6.33 -16.08
CA ALA A 122 -6.61 -5.62 -15.53
C ALA A 122 -7.98 -6.07 -16.08
N ARG A 123 -8.01 -6.90 -17.13
CA ARG A 123 -9.26 -7.52 -17.65
C ARG A 123 -9.74 -8.64 -16.73
N VAL A 124 -10.34 -8.25 -15.61
CA VAL A 124 -10.73 -9.18 -14.55
C VAL A 124 -12.05 -9.89 -14.83
N GLY A 125 -13.01 -9.20 -15.45
CA GLY A 125 -14.35 -9.70 -15.75
C GLY A 125 -15.40 -8.95 -14.93
N THR A 126 -16.66 -9.41 -14.99
CA THR A 126 -17.77 -8.87 -14.18
C THR A 126 -18.61 -9.97 -13.52
N SER A 127 -18.13 -11.21 -13.58
CA SER A 127 -18.79 -12.41 -13.07
C SER A 127 -18.02 -13.00 -11.88
N GLY A 128 -17.46 -12.13 -11.05
CA GLY A 128 -16.80 -12.47 -9.79
C GLY A 128 -17.76 -13.05 -8.77
N CYS A 129 -17.22 -13.33 -7.60
CA CYS A 129 -17.97 -13.80 -6.44
C CYS A 129 -18.59 -12.59 -5.75
N GLY A 130 -19.90 -12.59 -5.47
CA GLY A 130 -20.57 -11.53 -4.69
C GLY A 130 -20.19 -11.52 -3.20
N TRP A 131 -18.95 -11.89 -2.90
CA TRP A 131 -18.32 -11.84 -1.60
C TRP A 131 -16.88 -11.34 -1.78
N GLU A 132 -16.73 -10.03 -1.68
CA GLU A 132 -15.48 -9.37 -2.02
C GLU A 132 -14.54 -9.25 -0.83
N GLN A 133 -13.26 -9.60 -1.03
CA GLN A 133 -12.22 -9.61 0.01
C GLN A 133 -10.97 -8.83 -0.43
N PRO A 134 -11.10 -7.55 -0.84
CA PRO A 134 -9.99 -6.78 -1.38
C PRO A 134 -8.82 -6.58 -0.41
N LEU A 135 -9.06 -6.45 0.91
CA LEU A 135 -7.96 -6.27 1.87
C LEU A 135 -7.17 -7.56 2.09
N GLU A 136 -7.85 -8.69 2.26
CA GLU A 136 -7.17 -9.99 2.37
C GLU A 136 -6.47 -10.37 1.06
N ALA A 137 -7.07 -10.06 -0.10
CA ALA A 137 -6.43 -10.30 -1.39
C ALA A 137 -5.15 -9.48 -1.55
N ALA A 138 -5.18 -8.20 -1.16
CA ALA A 138 -4.00 -7.34 -1.14
C ALA A 138 -2.90 -7.94 -0.25
N LEU A 139 -3.24 -8.26 1.00
CA LEU A 139 -2.29 -8.78 1.97
C LEU A 139 -1.70 -10.12 1.52
N LYS A 140 -2.52 -11.00 0.95
CA LYS A 140 -2.09 -12.32 0.47
C LYS A 140 -1.19 -12.25 -0.76
N ALA A 141 -1.49 -11.37 -1.70
CA ALA A 141 -0.63 -11.13 -2.86
C ALA A 141 0.78 -10.67 -2.44
N LEU A 142 0.83 -9.83 -1.41
CA LEU A 142 2.07 -9.18 -0.93
C LEU A 142 2.86 -10.00 0.07
N ALA A 143 2.18 -10.80 0.89
CA ALA A 143 2.80 -11.56 1.95
C ALA A 143 3.86 -12.51 1.37
N PRO A 144 5.02 -12.64 2.03
CA PRO A 144 6.08 -13.52 1.55
C PRO A 144 5.62 -14.98 1.58
N THR A 145 6.13 -15.74 0.63
CA THR A 145 6.09 -17.20 0.64
C THR A 145 6.89 -17.74 1.83
N PRO A 146 6.58 -18.94 2.34
CA PRO A 146 7.29 -19.50 3.50
C PRO A 146 8.80 -19.66 3.26
N ASP A 147 9.19 -19.91 2.01
CA ASP A 147 10.60 -20.08 1.62
C ASP A 147 11.37 -18.75 1.60
N ALA A 148 10.66 -17.61 1.50
CA ALA A 148 11.23 -16.26 1.50
C ALA A 148 11.14 -15.55 2.87
N ALA A 149 10.48 -16.16 3.86
CA ALA A 149 10.28 -15.57 5.19
C ALA A 149 11.61 -15.28 5.93
N ASP A 150 12.68 -16.02 5.61
CA ASP A 150 14.03 -15.80 6.18
C ASP A 150 14.77 -14.61 5.53
N LEU A 151 14.29 -14.08 4.40
CA LEU A 151 14.93 -13.00 3.62
C LEU A 151 14.31 -11.64 3.90
N VAL A 152 13.05 -11.61 4.32
CA VAL A 152 12.37 -10.41 4.80
C VAL A 152 12.74 -10.24 6.29
N HIS A 153 13.07 -9.02 6.70
CA HIS A 153 13.31 -8.59 8.10
C HIS A 153 12.49 -9.42 9.11
N PRO A 154 13.00 -9.83 10.30
CA PRO A 154 12.39 -10.84 11.18
C PRO A 154 10.91 -10.56 11.52
N ARG A 155 10.03 -10.96 10.61
CA ARG A 155 8.60 -10.68 10.59
C ARG A 155 7.90 -11.97 10.23
N VAL A 156 6.92 -12.34 11.04
CA VAL A 156 6.14 -13.56 10.82
C VAL A 156 5.15 -13.25 9.69
N PRO A 157 5.18 -13.98 8.56
CA PRO A 157 4.19 -13.82 7.51
C PRO A 157 2.77 -14.06 8.07
N PRO A 158 1.74 -13.35 7.56
CA PRO A 158 0.36 -13.68 7.90
C PRO A 158 0.03 -15.14 7.64
N LEU A 159 -0.77 -15.71 8.53
CA LEU A 159 -1.38 -16.99 8.29
C LEU A 159 -2.63 -16.79 7.44
N PHE A 160 -2.69 -17.51 6.33
CA PHE A 160 -3.86 -17.54 5.46
C PHE A 160 -4.62 -18.84 5.69
N ARG A 161 -5.95 -18.78 5.55
CA ARG A 161 -6.82 -19.96 5.73
C ARG A 161 -6.50 -21.06 4.72
N GLU A 162 -6.29 -20.65 3.47
CA GLU A 162 -5.81 -21.51 2.40
C GLU A 162 -4.46 -20.99 1.92
N GLY A 163 -3.55 -21.91 1.58
CA GLY A 163 -2.26 -21.56 0.96
C GLY A 163 -1.36 -20.69 1.84
N THR A 164 -0.52 -19.91 1.17
CA THR A 164 0.48 -19.01 1.75
C THR A 164 0.43 -17.68 1.03
N GLY A 165 1.22 -16.69 1.47
CA GLY A 165 1.45 -15.50 0.68
C GLY A 165 2.07 -15.82 -0.69
N HIS A 166 1.85 -14.93 -1.67
CA HIS A 166 2.33 -15.09 -3.05
C HIS A 166 3.62 -14.33 -3.35
N GLY A 167 4.13 -13.56 -2.39
CA GLY A 167 5.45 -12.98 -2.47
C GLY A 167 5.65 -11.95 -3.57
N PHE A 168 4.57 -11.29 -4.05
CA PHE A 168 4.70 -10.26 -5.10
C PHE A 168 5.76 -9.21 -4.72
N ALA A 169 5.77 -8.79 -3.47
CA ALA A 169 6.69 -7.80 -2.95
C ALA A 169 7.96 -8.40 -2.30
N GLU A 170 8.28 -9.68 -2.56
CA GLU A 170 9.51 -10.29 -2.05
C GLU A 170 10.75 -9.58 -2.59
N TYR A 171 11.68 -9.29 -1.69
CA TYR A 171 12.93 -8.60 -2.01
C TYR A 171 14.09 -9.56 -2.11
N GLU A 172 15.04 -9.21 -2.95
CA GLU A 172 16.42 -9.65 -2.78
C GLU A 172 17.06 -8.88 -1.60
N PRO A 173 17.59 -9.56 -0.56
CA PRO A 173 18.06 -8.95 0.70
C PRO A 173 19.24 -7.96 0.57
N PHE A 174 19.75 -7.75 -0.65
CA PHE A 174 20.85 -6.84 -0.96
C PHE A 174 20.46 -5.69 -1.91
N THR A 175 19.17 -5.54 -2.21
CA THR A 175 18.61 -4.43 -3.01
C THR A 175 17.75 -3.55 -2.11
N TYR A 176 17.87 -2.22 -2.24
CA TYR A 176 16.99 -1.30 -1.51
C TYR A 176 15.53 -1.56 -1.91
N PRO A 177 14.59 -1.60 -0.95
CA PRO A 177 13.22 -1.97 -1.25
C PRO A 177 12.53 -0.91 -2.14
N PRO A 178 11.84 -1.29 -3.23
CA PRO A 178 10.94 -0.39 -3.99
C PRO A 178 9.95 0.34 -3.08
N VAL A 179 9.43 1.47 -3.51
CA VAL A 179 8.17 1.98 -2.94
C VAL A 179 7.05 0.97 -3.27
N LEU A 180 6.26 0.56 -2.28
CA LEU A 180 5.07 -0.26 -2.48
C LEU A 180 3.86 0.65 -2.63
N ALA A 181 3.16 0.54 -3.75
CA ALA A 181 1.86 1.15 -3.96
C ALA A 181 0.79 0.05 -4.04
N VAL A 182 -0.26 0.15 -3.23
CA VAL A 182 -1.45 -0.69 -3.30
C VAL A 182 -2.62 0.17 -3.75
N VAL A 183 -3.27 -0.19 -4.86
CA VAL A 183 -4.42 0.53 -5.40
C VAL A 183 -5.62 -0.40 -5.40
N ILE A 184 -6.61 -0.10 -4.58
CA ILE A 184 -7.86 -0.87 -4.47
C ILE A 184 -8.96 -0.15 -5.27
N VAL A 185 -9.62 -0.88 -6.16
CA VAL A 185 -10.76 -0.36 -6.93
C VAL A 185 -11.93 -1.34 -6.81
N THR A 186 -13.01 -0.91 -6.17
CA THR A 186 -14.20 -1.73 -5.91
C THR A 186 -15.43 -0.85 -5.72
N ASP A 187 -16.61 -1.36 -6.07
CA ASP A 187 -17.90 -0.75 -5.71
C ASP A 187 -18.57 -1.44 -4.50
N GLU A 188 -17.87 -2.35 -3.83
CA GLU A 188 -18.31 -3.02 -2.60
C GLU A 188 -17.47 -2.62 -1.35
N ASP A 189 -17.77 -3.23 -0.20
CA ASP A 189 -16.97 -3.13 1.03
C ASP A 189 -16.02 -4.32 1.16
N ASP A 190 -15.09 -4.26 2.10
CA ASP A 190 -14.24 -5.42 2.42
C ASP A 190 -14.97 -6.42 3.33
N CYS A 191 -15.22 -7.63 2.81
CA CYS A 191 -15.84 -8.72 3.53
C CYS A 191 -14.85 -9.84 3.86
N SER A 192 -13.57 -9.52 4.07
CA SER A 192 -12.54 -10.49 4.39
C SER A 192 -12.84 -11.28 5.67
N VAL A 193 -13.06 -12.59 5.53
CA VAL A 193 -13.67 -13.44 6.57
C VAL A 193 -12.62 -14.18 7.40
N GLU A 194 -12.74 -14.10 8.73
CA GLU A 194 -12.01 -14.95 9.66
C GLU A 194 -12.77 -16.27 9.91
N ASP A 195 -14.06 -16.19 10.23
CA ASP A 195 -14.93 -17.35 10.46
C ASP A 195 -15.63 -17.78 9.17
N VAL A 196 -15.03 -18.74 8.47
CA VAL A 196 -15.52 -19.27 7.19
C VAL A 196 -16.94 -19.86 7.24
N SER A 197 -17.49 -20.12 8.44
CA SER A 197 -18.90 -20.52 8.55
C SER A 197 -19.84 -19.47 7.95
N LEU A 198 -19.40 -18.23 7.83
CA LEU A 198 -20.16 -17.15 7.21
C LEU A 198 -20.52 -17.42 5.73
N PHE A 199 -19.70 -18.22 5.05
CA PHE A 199 -19.98 -18.72 3.69
C PHE A 199 -20.99 -19.87 3.67
N ASP A 200 -21.21 -20.57 4.78
CA ASP A 200 -22.10 -21.73 4.85
C ASP A 200 -23.57 -21.28 4.71
N PRO A 201 -24.27 -21.69 3.63
CA PRO A 201 -25.69 -21.39 3.51
C PRO A 201 -26.52 -22.02 4.63
N ALA A 202 -26.10 -23.17 5.18
CA ALA A 202 -26.83 -23.89 6.22
C ALA A 202 -26.66 -23.27 7.61
N ALA A 203 -25.50 -22.68 7.92
CA ALA A 203 -25.26 -22.02 9.20
C ALA A 203 -26.07 -20.72 9.35
N TYR A 204 -26.41 -20.07 8.23
CA TYR A 204 -27.11 -18.79 8.15
C TYR A 204 -28.37 -18.89 7.27
N ASP A 205 -29.12 -20.00 7.44
CA ASP A 205 -30.35 -20.26 6.68
C ASP A 205 -31.36 -19.10 6.85
N GLY A 206 -31.86 -18.59 5.73
CA GLY A 206 -32.77 -17.44 5.69
C GLY A 206 -32.11 -16.06 5.74
N GLU A 207 -30.79 -15.97 5.92
CA GLU A 207 -30.03 -14.71 5.86
C GLU A 207 -29.41 -14.50 4.47
N PRO A 208 -29.74 -13.39 3.78
CA PRO A 208 -29.17 -13.03 2.48
C PRO A 208 -27.64 -12.87 2.56
N LEU A 209 -26.94 -13.37 1.54
CA LEU A 209 -25.47 -13.33 1.49
C LEU A 209 -24.93 -11.89 1.63
N GLU A 210 -25.49 -10.95 0.87
CA GLU A 210 -25.09 -9.53 0.85
C GLU A 210 -25.19 -8.85 2.23
N THR A 211 -26.03 -9.34 3.14
CA THR A 211 -26.20 -8.72 4.47
C THR A 211 -25.28 -9.32 5.53
N ARG A 212 -24.72 -10.51 5.30
CA ARG A 212 -23.94 -11.23 6.31
C ARG A 212 -22.67 -10.48 6.72
N CYS A 213 -21.97 -9.90 5.75
CA CYS A 213 -20.78 -9.09 6.00
C CYS A 213 -21.07 -7.84 6.87
N ARG A 214 -22.27 -7.26 6.72
CA ARG A 214 -22.76 -6.18 7.58
C ARG A 214 -23.15 -6.68 8.97
N ASP A 215 -23.89 -7.77 9.02
CA ASP A 215 -24.58 -8.21 10.25
C ASP A 215 -23.67 -8.99 11.20
N HIS A 216 -22.61 -9.63 10.68
CA HIS A 216 -21.65 -10.46 11.43
C HIS A 216 -20.23 -9.94 11.31
N ARG A 217 -20.03 -8.67 11.70
CA ARG A 217 -18.71 -7.99 11.63
C ARG A 217 -17.66 -8.65 12.53
N ASP A 218 -18.08 -9.41 13.53
CA ASP A 218 -17.24 -10.20 14.43
C ASP A 218 -16.72 -11.50 13.80
N ALA A 219 -17.30 -11.94 12.68
CA ALA A 219 -16.80 -13.05 11.87
C ALA A 219 -15.76 -12.61 10.83
N LEU A 220 -15.52 -11.31 10.67
CA LEU A 220 -14.51 -10.74 9.77
C LEU A 220 -13.19 -10.54 10.51
N TYR A 221 -12.07 -10.57 9.78
CA TYR A 221 -10.80 -10.15 10.36
C TYR A 221 -10.88 -8.70 10.86
N SER A 222 -10.09 -8.38 11.88
CA SER A 222 -10.01 -6.99 12.33
C SER A 222 -9.24 -6.12 11.33
N ILE A 223 -9.45 -4.80 11.39
CA ILE A 223 -8.68 -3.85 10.57
C ILE A 223 -7.18 -3.90 10.93
N ALA A 224 -6.84 -4.16 12.19
CA ALA A 224 -5.44 -4.22 12.64
C ALA A 224 -4.63 -5.26 11.87
N ARG A 225 -5.25 -6.36 11.42
CA ARG A 225 -4.62 -7.38 10.56
C ARG A 225 -3.98 -6.78 9.31
N TYR A 226 -4.65 -5.83 8.67
CA TYR A 226 -4.20 -5.22 7.42
C TYR A 226 -3.19 -4.10 7.65
N VAL A 227 -3.22 -3.46 8.82
CA VAL A 227 -2.36 -2.33 9.15
C VAL A 227 -1.03 -2.82 9.74
N GLU A 228 -1.06 -3.25 10.99
CA GLU A 228 0.10 -3.68 11.77
C GLU A 228 0.31 -5.20 11.74
N GLY A 229 -0.77 -5.96 11.58
CA GLY A 229 -0.81 -7.41 11.71
C GLY A 229 -1.40 -7.84 13.05
N GLU A 230 -1.81 -9.10 13.14
CA GLU A 230 -2.38 -9.67 14.36
C GLU A 230 -1.60 -10.91 14.81
N HIS A 231 -1.69 -11.25 16.10
CA HIS A 231 -1.06 -12.47 16.63
C HIS A 231 0.46 -12.56 16.40
N GLY A 232 1.13 -11.43 16.22
CA GLY A 232 2.57 -11.35 15.91
C GLY A 232 2.90 -11.50 14.42
N GLU A 233 1.89 -11.64 13.57
CA GLU A 233 1.98 -11.59 12.11
C GLU A 233 2.15 -10.15 11.61
N THR A 234 2.42 -10.01 10.32
CA THR A 234 2.75 -8.73 9.68
C THR A 234 1.65 -8.22 8.76
N GLY A 235 1.11 -7.05 9.05
CA GLY A 235 0.23 -6.30 8.13
C GLY A 235 1.02 -5.52 7.05
N LEU A 236 0.36 -4.58 6.37
CA LEU A 236 0.97 -3.78 5.31
C LEU A 236 2.17 -2.93 5.80
N LEU A 237 2.11 -2.41 7.03
CA LEU A 237 3.24 -1.69 7.66
C LEU A 237 4.51 -2.54 7.73
N GLY A 238 4.34 -3.85 7.84
CA GLY A 238 5.45 -4.77 7.96
C GLY A 238 6.02 -5.25 6.60
N LEU A 239 5.49 -4.80 5.47
CA LEU A 239 6.00 -5.18 4.15
C LEU A 239 7.21 -4.36 3.70
N ARG A 240 7.44 -3.19 4.30
CA ARG A 240 8.54 -2.28 3.97
C ARG A 240 9.29 -1.86 5.25
N TRP A 241 10.50 -1.31 5.09
CA TRP A 241 11.31 -0.90 6.24
C TRP A 241 10.84 0.42 6.86
N SER A 242 10.25 1.31 6.06
CA SER A 242 9.63 2.55 6.51
C SER A 242 8.15 2.53 6.16
N PRO A 243 7.25 3.05 7.02
CA PRO A 243 5.86 3.29 6.64
C PRO A 243 5.76 4.23 5.44
N ASP A 244 6.71 5.16 5.29
CA ASP A 244 6.77 6.00 4.09
C ASP A 244 6.84 5.10 2.86
N ASP A 245 7.63 4.03 2.84
CA ASP A 245 7.83 3.21 1.64
C ASP A 245 6.59 2.39 1.25
N VAL A 246 5.47 2.57 1.94
CA VAL A 246 4.14 2.05 1.62
C VAL A 246 3.23 3.22 1.23
N PHE A 247 2.41 3.02 0.20
CA PHE A 247 1.36 3.95 -0.22
C PHE A 247 0.10 3.13 -0.51
N VAL A 248 -1.04 3.52 0.04
CA VAL A 248 -2.31 2.79 -0.15
C VAL A 248 -3.39 3.73 -0.66
N ALA A 249 -3.93 3.44 -1.83
CA ALA A 249 -4.98 4.18 -2.46
C ALA A 249 -6.25 3.34 -2.61
N ALA A 250 -7.41 3.98 -2.48
CA ALA A 250 -8.70 3.37 -2.76
C ALA A 250 -9.57 4.28 -3.62
N LEU A 251 -10.12 3.71 -4.70
CA LEU A 251 -11.20 4.28 -5.49
C LEU A 251 -12.45 3.44 -5.25
N VAL A 252 -13.30 3.93 -4.35
CA VAL A 252 -14.39 3.14 -3.77
C VAL A 252 -15.69 3.92 -3.73
N GLY A 253 -16.78 3.30 -3.26
CA GLY A 253 -18.11 3.90 -3.12
C GLY A 253 -18.25 5.06 -2.13
N ALA A 254 -17.27 5.95 -1.95
CA ALA A 254 -17.40 7.09 -1.06
C ALA A 254 -18.32 8.20 -1.66
N PRO A 255 -19.25 8.80 -0.90
CA PRO A 255 -20.02 9.97 -1.35
C PRO A 255 -19.12 11.15 -1.72
N LEU A 256 -19.34 11.77 -2.89
CA LEU A 256 -18.50 12.87 -3.39
C LEU A 256 -18.46 14.08 -2.44
N ASP A 257 -19.62 14.46 -1.89
CA ASP A 257 -19.80 15.53 -0.90
C ASP A 257 -19.10 15.25 0.44
N ALA A 258 -18.89 13.98 0.80
CA ALA A 258 -18.11 13.61 1.99
C ALA A 258 -16.59 13.76 1.77
N LEU A 259 -16.14 13.80 0.51
CA LEU A 259 -14.74 13.97 0.13
C LEU A 259 -14.38 15.45 -0.13
N GLU A 260 -15.36 16.34 -0.18
CA GLU A 260 -15.11 17.77 -0.36
C GLU A 260 -14.48 18.39 0.91
N PRO A 261 -13.59 19.40 0.78
CA PRO A 261 -12.98 20.06 1.93
C PRO A 261 -14.02 20.64 2.92
N ASP A 262 -15.14 21.13 2.40
CA ASP A 262 -16.23 21.71 3.18
C ASP A 262 -17.15 20.65 3.83
N GLY A 263 -17.03 19.38 3.40
CA GLY A 263 -17.72 18.22 3.95
C GLY A 263 -17.11 17.71 5.27
N GLY A 264 -16.10 18.39 5.81
CA GLY A 264 -15.38 18.00 7.02
C GLY A 264 -14.03 17.36 6.75
N GLY A 265 -13.69 17.07 5.47
CA GLY A 265 -12.37 16.70 4.98
C GLY A 265 -11.59 15.71 5.86
N GLY A 266 -11.82 14.41 5.68
CA GLY A 266 -11.09 13.38 6.42
C GLY A 266 -11.88 12.08 6.55
N TYR A 267 -11.22 11.03 7.02
CA TYR A 267 -11.82 9.70 7.15
C TYR A 267 -13.02 9.67 8.11
N ASP A 268 -12.92 10.36 9.26
CA ASP A 268 -14.03 10.52 10.21
C ASP A 268 -15.30 11.08 9.56
N ALA A 269 -15.17 12.12 8.73
CA ALA A 269 -16.30 12.75 8.05
C ALA A 269 -16.95 11.79 7.04
N VAL A 270 -16.13 11.05 6.29
CA VAL A 270 -16.60 9.99 5.38
C VAL A 270 -17.33 8.91 6.17
N LEU A 271 -16.72 8.35 7.23
CA LEU A 271 -17.31 7.28 8.04
C LEU A 271 -18.57 7.72 8.80
N ALA A 272 -18.69 9.00 9.16
CA ALA A 272 -19.88 9.56 9.80
C ALA A 272 -21.00 9.92 8.83
N HIS A 273 -20.71 9.98 7.52
CA HIS A 273 -21.69 10.36 6.51
C HIS A 273 -22.91 9.41 6.51
N GLU A 274 -24.12 9.94 6.37
CA GLU A 274 -25.36 9.15 6.47
C GLU A 274 -25.43 8.04 5.42
N ARG A 275 -24.96 8.33 4.20
CA ARG A 275 -24.87 7.37 3.10
C ARG A 275 -23.74 6.35 3.27
N MET A 276 -22.82 6.57 4.20
CA MET A 276 -21.78 5.61 4.54
C MET A 276 -22.22 4.61 5.62
N GLN A 277 -23.46 4.70 6.10
CA GLN A 277 -24.01 3.76 7.08
C GLN A 277 -24.56 2.52 6.37
N LEU A 278 -24.24 1.33 6.88
CA LEU A 278 -24.72 0.06 6.34
C LEU A 278 -26.19 -0.16 6.71
N VAL A 279 -27.10 0.55 6.05
CA VAL A 279 -28.54 0.48 6.29
C VAL A 279 -29.18 -0.48 5.29
N ALA A 280 -30.01 -1.41 5.78
CA ALA A 280 -30.78 -2.29 4.91
C ALA A 280 -31.77 -1.49 4.04
N ASP A 281 -31.91 -1.84 2.77
CA ASP A 281 -32.91 -1.23 1.89
C ASP A 281 -34.33 -1.60 2.41
N PRO A 282 -35.18 -0.63 2.79
CA PRO A 282 -36.50 -0.90 3.33
C PRO A 282 -37.45 -1.56 2.32
N THR A 283 -37.16 -1.45 1.02
CA THR A 283 -37.92 -2.07 -0.07
C THR A 283 -37.37 -3.45 -0.45
N GLN A 284 -36.09 -3.70 -0.16
CA GLN A 284 -35.40 -4.97 -0.38
C GLN A 284 -34.46 -5.26 0.79
N PRO A 285 -34.97 -5.77 1.94
CA PRO A 285 -34.18 -5.90 3.17
C PRO A 285 -32.95 -6.80 3.06
N SER A 286 -32.87 -7.59 1.99
CA SER A 286 -31.71 -8.40 1.61
C SER A 286 -30.55 -7.61 1.01
N ARG A 287 -30.69 -6.29 0.84
CA ARG A 287 -29.69 -5.41 0.24
C ARG A 287 -29.28 -4.30 1.21
N VAL A 288 -28.11 -3.74 0.99
CA VAL A 288 -27.65 -2.51 1.64
C VAL A 288 -27.95 -1.33 0.73
N LEU A 289 -28.37 -0.20 1.31
CA LEU A 289 -28.53 1.04 0.56
C LEU A 289 -27.17 1.50 0.01
N PRO A 290 -27.09 1.91 -1.26
CA PRO A 290 -25.85 2.38 -1.84
C PRO A 290 -25.43 3.71 -1.21
N SER A 291 -24.12 3.87 -1.04
CA SER A 291 -23.51 5.13 -0.58
C SER A 291 -23.46 6.17 -1.70
N CYS A 292 -23.27 5.71 -2.93
CA CYS A 292 -23.31 6.55 -4.11
C CYS A 292 -23.83 5.81 -5.33
N SER A 293 -24.38 6.57 -6.27
CA SER A 293 -24.78 6.10 -7.58
C SER A 293 -24.56 7.20 -8.61
N GLY A 294 -24.08 6.84 -9.79
CA GLY A 294 -23.72 7.80 -10.83
C GLY A 294 -23.01 7.13 -11.99
N SER A 295 -23.10 7.69 -13.20
CA SER A 295 -22.34 7.23 -14.37
C SER A 295 -22.39 5.72 -14.67
N GLY A 296 -23.50 5.05 -14.34
CA GLY A 296 -23.67 3.61 -14.60
C GLY A 296 -23.09 2.68 -13.53
N ILE A 297 -22.61 3.23 -12.40
CA ILE A 297 -22.21 2.44 -11.22
C ILE A 297 -23.14 2.74 -10.03
N THR A 298 -23.34 1.73 -9.18
CA THR A 298 -24.04 1.85 -7.89
C THR A 298 -23.17 1.15 -6.87
N ALA A 299 -22.58 1.91 -5.96
CA ALA A 299 -21.60 1.38 -5.03
C ALA A 299 -22.18 1.29 -3.60
N LEU A 300 -21.82 0.22 -2.91
CA LEU A 300 -22.11 0.01 -1.50
C LEU A 300 -21.13 0.81 -0.62
N PRO A 301 -21.49 1.11 0.65
CA PRO A 301 -20.61 1.83 1.56
C PRO A 301 -19.30 1.06 1.86
N PRO A 302 -18.12 1.52 1.44
CA PRO A 302 -16.85 0.81 1.63
C PRO A 302 -16.23 1.08 3.02
N ARG A 303 -17.02 0.86 4.08
CA ARG A 303 -16.64 1.29 5.44
C ARG A 303 -15.32 0.68 5.91
N ARG A 304 -15.11 -0.62 5.72
CA ARG A 304 -13.89 -1.30 6.21
C ARG A 304 -12.65 -0.87 5.45
N ILE A 305 -12.78 -0.60 4.16
CA ILE A 305 -11.67 -0.05 3.36
C ILE A 305 -11.32 1.35 3.86
N VAL A 306 -12.31 2.20 4.12
CA VAL A 306 -12.09 3.55 4.66
C VAL A 306 -11.51 3.50 6.08
N GLU A 307 -11.99 2.59 6.94
CA GLU A 307 -11.43 2.33 8.28
C GLU A 307 -9.97 1.85 8.21
N ALA A 308 -9.61 1.03 7.22
CA ALA A 308 -8.23 0.59 7.01
C ALA A 308 -7.32 1.74 6.53
N LEU A 309 -7.80 2.60 5.64
CA LEU A 309 -7.06 3.79 5.22
C LEU A 309 -6.84 4.77 6.38
N ASP A 310 -7.85 4.99 7.21
CA ASP A 310 -7.75 5.83 8.41
C ASP A 310 -6.68 5.32 9.38
N ALA A 311 -6.73 4.02 9.70
CA ALA A 311 -5.75 3.40 10.58
C ALA A 311 -4.33 3.37 9.99
N LEU A 312 -4.20 3.29 8.66
CA LEU A 312 -2.92 3.44 7.96
C LEU A 312 -2.39 4.88 8.04
N ASP A 313 -3.26 5.88 7.84
CA ASP A 313 -2.91 7.30 7.95
C ASP A 313 -2.46 7.66 9.38
N ASP A 314 -3.17 7.16 10.39
CA ASP A 314 -2.78 7.26 11.82
C ASP A 314 -1.40 6.63 12.08
N ALA A 315 -1.08 5.56 11.36
CA ALA A 315 0.24 4.91 11.38
C ALA A 315 1.28 5.58 10.47
N ARG A 316 0.96 6.77 9.92
CA ARG A 316 1.79 7.57 9.01
C ARG A 316 2.10 6.90 7.67
N VAL A 317 1.26 5.98 7.23
CA VAL A 317 1.31 5.49 5.84
C VAL A 317 0.55 6.49 4.98
N PRO A 318 1.17 7.05 3.94
CA PRO A 318 0.49 7.88 2.98
C PRO A 318 -0.69 7.15 2.33
N THR A 319 -1.88 7.74 2.46
CA THR A 319 -3.12 7.19 1.94
C THR A 319 -3.80 8.12 0.94
N PHE A 320 -4.63 7.54 0.06
CA PHE A 320 -5.37 8.30 -0.94
C PHE A 320 -6.78 7.73 -1.13
N LEU A 321 -7.81 8.56 -0.96
CA LEU A 321 -9.20 8.17 -1.12
C LEU A 321 -9.90 9.01 -2.20
N ARG A 322 -10.54 8.34 -3.16
CA ARG A 322 -11.44 8.94 -4.15
C ARG A 322 -12.70 8.10 -4.35
N SER A 323 -13.71 8.72 -4.95
CA SER A 323 -14.97 8.07 -5.26
C SER A 323 -14.95 7.44 -6.65
N ILE A 324 -15.32 6.16 -6.76
CA ILE A 324 -15.58 5.49 -8.03
C ILE A 324 -16.86 6.00 -8.72
N CYS A 325 -17.74 6.66 -7.96
CA CYS A 325 -18.96 7.29 -8.46
C CYS A 325 -18.73 8.68 -9.07
N ALA A 326 -17.48 9.14 -9.16
CA ALA A 326 -17.17 10.38 -9.85
C ALA A 326 -17.69 10.35 -11.30
N PRO A 327 -18.21 11.47 -11.84
CA PRO A 327 -18.75 11.48 -13.19
C PRO A 327 -17.71 11.07 -14.24
N ASP A 328 -16.44 11.38 -13.96
CA ASP A 328 -15.24 11.08 -14.74
C ASP A 328 -14.15 10.60 -13.79
N LEU A 329 -13.53 9.44 -14.08
CA LEU A 329 -12.44 8.89 -13.28
C LEU A 329 -11.07 9.49 -13.63
N GLU A 330 -10.90 10.14 -14.78
CA GLU A 330 -9.60 10.69 -15.21
C GLU A 330 -8.97 11.61 -14.15
N PRO A 331 -9.68 12.61 -13.58
CA PRO A 331 -9.10 13.48 -12.56
C PRO A 331 -8.71 12.74 -11.27
N SER A 332 -9.40 11.64 -10.95
CA SER A 332 -9.09 10.85 -9.76
C SER A 332 -7.79 10.07 -9.94
N PHE A 333 -7.56 9.52 -11.14
CA PHE A 333 -6.33 8.81 -11.45
C PHE A 333 -5.14 9.75 -11.70
N ASP A 334 -5.37 10.95 -12.21
CA ASP A 334 -4.31 11.97 -12.32
C ASP A 334 -3.83 12.39 -10.93
N ALA A 335 -4.75 12.71 -10.03
CA ALA A 335 -4.42 13.03 -8.64
C ALA A 335 -3.73 11.85 -7.91
N LEU A 336 -4.08 10.60 -8.26
CA LEU A 336 -3.39 9.41 -7.75
C LEU A 336 -1.96 9.32 -8.30
N GLY A 337 -1.76 9.56 -9.59
CA GLY A 337 -0.45 9.59 -10.24
C GLY A 337 0.45 10.67 -9.64
N ASP A 338 -0.10 11.86 -9.40
CA ASP A 338 0.60 12.96 -8.72
C ASP A 338 0.97 12.59 -7.28
N ALA A 339 0.03 12.08 -6.49
CA ALA A 339 0.27 11.69 -5.10
C ALA A 339 1.35 10.59 -4.99
N LEU A 340 1.25 9.55 -5.82
CA LEU A 340 2.25 8.48 -5.87
C LEU A 340 3.60 9.00 -6.36
N GLY A 341 3.60 9.85 -7.39
CA GLY A 341 4.81 10.44 -7.90
C GLY A 341 5.53 11.30 -6.86
N ASP A 342 4.80 12.17 -6.17
CA ASP A 342 5.34 13.04 -5.10
C ASP A 342 5.89 12.19 -3.97
N ARG A 343 5.20 11.08 -3.66
CA ARG A 343 5.67 10.12 -2.70
C ARG A 343 7.01 9.51 -3.11
N ILE A 344 7.14 9.09 -4.37
CA ILE A 344 8.40 8.54 -4.88
C ILE A 344 9.52 9.60 -4.80
N LEU A 345 9.27 10.85 -5.19
CA LEU A 345 10.24 11.93 -5.05
C LEU A 345 10.63 12.20 -3.59
N GLY A 346 9.66 12.17 -2.66
CA GLY A 346 9.92 12.28 -1.23
C GLY A 346 10.77 11.12 -0.71
N ALA A 347 10.53 9.90 -1.19
CA ALA A 347 11.34 8.72 -0.85
C ALA A 347 12.78 8.91 -1.34
N ARG A 348 12.97 9.41 -2.57
CA ARG A 348 14.29 9.77 -3.12
C ARG A 348 15.04 10.69 -2.23
N CYS A 349 14.41 11.79 -1.86
CA CYS A 349 15.07 12.81 -1.06
C CYS A 349 15.45 12.26 0.31
N SER A 350 14.50 11.63 1.01
CA SER A 350 14.72 10.99 2.31
C SER A 350 15.86 9.98 2.25
N ARG A 351 15.88 9.13 1.21
CA ARG A 351 16.91 8.10 1.02
C ARG A 351 18.25 8.66 0.60
N ALA A 352 18.29 9.69 -0.25
CA ALA A 352 19.51 10.38 -0.66
C ALA A 352 20.18 11.01 0.56
N ILE A 353 19.41 11.73 1.37
CA ILE A 353 19.83 12.25 2.66
C ILE A 353 20.41 11.11 3.51
N ILE A 354 19.66 10.04 3.74
CA ILE A 354 20.03 9.00 4.69
C ILE A 354 21.19 8.10 4.22
N ALA A 355 21.34 7.84 2.92
CA ALA A 355 22.39 6.97 2.40
C ALA A 355 23.80 7.55 2.56
N GLY A 356 23.89 8.88 2.72
CA GLY A 356 25.15 9.58 3.00
C GLY A 356 25.36 9.96 4.46
N CYS A 357 24.29 10.20 5.22
CA CYS A 357 24.42 10.74 6.57
C CYS A 357 24.82 9.67 7.61
N VAL A 358 25.70 10.05 8.53
CA VAL A 358 25.95 9.32 9.79
C VAL A 358 25.53 10.19 10.97
N VAL A 359 24.85 9.58 11.94
CA VAL A 359 24.57 10.24 13.22
C VAL A 359 25.74 9.97 14.15
N GLU A 360 26.38 11.05 14.59
CA GLU A 360 27.47 11.02 15.56
C GLU A 360 26.98 11.52 16.91
N GLU A 361 27.36 10.80 17.96
CA GLU A 361 27.07 11.11 19.36
C GLU A 361 28.39 11.38 20.09
N VAL A 362 28.50 12.53 20.71
CA VAL A 362 29.64 12.88 21.59
C VAL A 362 29.25 12.53 23.02
N LEU A 363 29.90 11.50 23.56
CA LEU A 363 29.59 10.99 24.90
C LEU A 363 30.15 11.90 26.00
N PRO A 364 29.50 11.95 27.18
CA PRO A 364 30.08 12.58 28.36
C PRO A 364 31.47 12.02 28.73
N GLU A 365 32.27 12.80 29.46
CA GLU A 365 33.55 12.34 29.98
C GLU A 365 33.42 11.03 30.78
N GLY A 366 34.33 10.09 30.55
CA GLY A 366 34.37 8.80 31.24
C GLY A 366 33.47 7.70 30.65
N MET A 367 32.65 8.01 29.64
CA MET A 367 31.90 7.00 28.87
C MET A 367 32.65 6.57 27.61
N THR A 368 32.35 5.36 27.12
CA THR A 368 32.96 4.78 25.91
C THR A 368 31.92 4.19 24.98
N CYS A 369 32.14 4.29 23.66
CA CYS A 369 31.22 3.76 22.66
C CYS A 369 30.98 2.26 22.84
N ASP A 370 32.03 1.50 23.14
CA ASP A 370 31.96 0.04 23.30
C ASP A 370 31.10 -0.41 24.48
N ALA A 371 30.82 0.49 25.43
CA ALA A 371 29.94 0.22 26.58
C ALA A 371 28.45 0.42 26.24
N LEU A 372 28.13 0.98 25.08
CA LEU A 372 26.78 1.30 24.65
C LEU A 372 26.40 0.48 23.41
N PRO A 373 25.35 -0.36 23.48
CA PRO A 373 24.85 -1.08 22.32
C PRO A 373 24.51 -0.14 21.14
N GLY A 374 24.79 -0.61 19.93
CA GLY A 374 24.53 0.15 18.70
C GLY A 374 25.46 1.33 18.46
N ARG A 375 26.58 1.46 19.18
CA ARG A 375 27.60 2.51 18.94
C ARG A 375 28.88 1.89 18.42
N THR A 376 29.51 2.57 17.47
CA THR A 376 30.88 2.26 17.00
C THR A 376 31.75 3.49 17.17
N ARG A 377 32.92 3.34 17.82
CA ARG A 377 33.83 4.47 18.02
C ARG A 377 34.36 5.01 16.68
N ARG A 378 34.26 6.33 16.49
CA ARG A 378 34.82 7.05 15.34
C ARG A 378 36.11 7.76 15.70
N THR A 379 36.03 8.64 16.68
CA THR A 379 37.15 9.52 17.07
C THR A 379 37.08 9.90 18.55
N ILE A 380 37.99 10.77 18.98
CA ILE A 380 37.96 11.45 20.28
C ILE A 380 38.03 12.95 20.01
N GLU A 381 37.13 13.72 20.62
CA GLU A 381 37.08 15.19 20.54
C GLU A 381 37.06 15.74 21.98
N ASP A 382 38.02 16.62 22.30
CA ASP A 382 38.16 17.23 23.65
C ASP A 382 38.13 16.22 24.81
N GLY A 383 38.76 15.05 24.61
CA GLY A 383 38.81 13.99 25.61
C GLY A 383 37.54 13.15 25.73
N ARG A 384 36.49 13.46 24.96
CA ARG A 384 35.21 12.73 24.88
C ARG A 384 35.21 11.79 23.66
N GLN A 385 34.59 10.61 23.77
CA GLN A 385 34.47 9.71 22.62
C GLN A 385 33.34 10.16 21.71
N VAL A 386 33.60 10.15 20.40
CA VAL A 386 32.58 10.34 19.37
C VAL A 386 32.23 8.99 18.78
N CYS A 387 30.96 8.63 18.88
CA CYS A 387 30.40 7.37 18.44
C CYS A 387 29.54 7.58 17.20
N GLN A 388 29.67 6.70 16.22
CA GLN A 388 28.67 6.56 15.17
C GLN A 388 27.57 5.63 15.68
N LEU A 389 26.31 6.06 15.54
CA LEU A 389 25.16 5.24 15.93
C LEU A 389 24.75 4.33 14.77
N ALA A 390 24.38 3.09 15.13
CA ALA A 390 23.76 2.14 14.24
C ALA A 390 22.34 2.62 13.89
N ARG A 391 21.98 2.46 12.61
CA ARG A 391 20.60 2.69 12.17
C ARG A 391 19.74 1.51 12.59
N VAL A 392 18.55 1.80 13.11
CA VAL A 392 17.55 0.80 13.50
C VAL A 392 16.21 1.12 12.83
N SER A 393 15.29 0.16 12.85
CA SER A 393 13.90 0.40 12.42
C SER A 393 13.18 1.28 13.44
N TYR A 394 12.35 2.20 12.96
CA TYR A 394 11.48 3.00 13.82
C TYR A 394 10.58 2.08 14.67
N GLY A 395 10.35 2.44 15.93
CA GLY A 395 9.55 1.65 16.87
C GLY A 395 10.14 0.31 17.33
N SER A 396 11.32 -0.10 16.83
CA SER A 396 11.92 -1.40 17.19
C SER A 396 12.40 -1.49 18.65
N GLY A 397 12.56 -0.35 19.32
CA GLY A 397 13.20 -0.26 20.63
C GLY A 397 14.69 -0.65 20.64
N ALA A 398 15.27 -0.95 19.47
CA ALA A 398 16.67 -1.30 19.35
C ALA A 398 17.56 -0.06 19.58
N PRO A 399 18.73 -0.21 20.22
CA PRO A 399 19.61 0.91 20.53
C PRO A 399 20.29 1.43 19.27
N GLY A 400 20.08 2.70 18.95
CA GLY A 400 20.58 3.34 17.74
C GLY A 400 19.83 4.63 17.43
N TRP A 401 19.73 4.95 16.13
CA TRP A 401 18.87 6.01 15.62
C TRP A 401 17.90 5.48 14.57
N ALA A 402 16.69 6.03 14.54
CA ALA A 402 15.69 5.78 13.50
C ALA A 402 15.27 7.08 12.83
N LEU A 403 14.95 7.00 11.54
CA LEU A 403 14.25 8.07 10.85
C LEU A 403 12.79 8.05 11.32
N VAL A 404 12.29 9.20 11.76
CA VAL A 404 10.89 9.38 12.16
C VAL A 404 10.10 9.99 11.02
N ASP A 405 10.69 11.00 10.38
CA ASP A 405 10.11 11.72 9.24
C ASP A 405 11.23 12.41 8.45
N ALA A 406 10.99 12.66 7.16
CA ALA A 406 11.84 13.49 6.32
C ALA A 406 10.96 14.34 5.40
N PHE A 407 11.00 15.66 5.63
CA PHE A 407 10.29 16.63 4.82
C PHE A 407 11.22 17.24 3.79
N CYS A 408 10.85 17.13 2.52
CA CYS A 408 11.70 17.56 1.39
C CYS A 408 10.97 18.49 0.40
N PRO A 409 10.62 19.72 0.78
CA PRO A 409 10.23 20.75 -0.16
C PRO A 409 11.46 21.28 -0.92
N PRO A 410 11.25 21.92 -2.09
CA PRO A 410 12.31 22.48 -2.91
C PRO A 410 13.15 23.58 -2.22
N GLU A 411 12.69 24.14 -1.10
CA GLU A 411 13.32 25.29 -0.45
C GLU A 411 14.08 24.96 0.85
N ALA A 412 13.78 23.84 1.54
CA ALA A 412 14.44 23.44 2.78
C ALA A 412 14.13 21.98 3.17
N SER A 413 15.14 21.13 3.31
CA SER A 413 14.92 19.77 3.82
C SER A 413 15.03 19.71 5.34
N ALA A 414 14.08 19.04 6.00
CA ALA A 414 14.10 18.77 7.44
C ALA A 414 14.01 17.26 7.69
N ILE A 415 14.64 16.80 8.76
CA ILE A 415 14.63 15.39 9.16
C ILE A 415 14.28 15.31 10.64
N GLU A 416 13.34 14.45 10.98
CA GLU A 416 13.08 14.08 12.37
C GLU A 416 13.76 12.74 12.67
N LEU A 417 14.52 12.70 13.75
CA LEU A 417 15.26 11.52 14.19
C LEU A 417 14.86 11.12 15.60
N GLU A 418 14.61 9.84 15.81
CA GLU A 418 14.49 9.26 17.14
C GLU A 418 15.86 8.69 17.53
N ILE A 419 16.39 9.19 18.65
CA ILE A 419 17.70 8.80 19.15
C ILE A 419 17.56 8.34 20.60
N VAL A 420 17.94 7.09 20.88
CA VAL A 420 17.95 6.54 22.25
C VAL A 420 19.35 6.69 22.83
N SER A 421 19.52 7.62 23.78
CA SER A 421 20.85 8.02 24.26
C SER A 421 20.96 8.34 25.75
N PRO A 422 22.17 8.25 26.33
CA PRO A 422 22.40 8.61 27.73
C PRO A 422 22.25 10.13 27.96
N PRO A 423 21.86 10.56 29.18
CA PRO A 423 21.74 11.97 29.51
C PRO A 423 23.07 12.72 29.33
N GLY A 424 23.01 13.89 28.70
CA GLY A 424 24.16 14.78 28.53
C GLY A 424 25.08 14.45 27.34
N ALA A 425 24.66 13.55 26.44
CA ALA A 425 25.31 13.38 25.16
C ALA A 425 24.86 14.47 24.16
N ASP A 426 25.79 14.90 23.31
CA ASP A 426 25.55 15.83 22.21
C ASP A 426 25.45 15.04 20.88
N TYR A 427 24.66 15.54 19.92
CA TYR A 427 24.48 14.86 18.62
C TYR A 427 24.76 15.79 17.47
N ARG A 428 25.27 15.21 16.37
CA ARG A 428 25.34 15.87 15.07
C ARG A 428 25.08 14.87 13.95
N VAL A 429 24.49 15.36 12.87
CA VAL A 429 24.33 14.61 11.64
C VAL A 429 25.42 15.05 10.66
N ALA A 430 26.24 14.11 10.19
CA ALA A 430 27.30 14.38 9.24
C ALA A 430 26.97 13.71 7.89
N CYS A 431 26.76 14.51 6.85
CA CYS A 431 26.38 14.05 5.51
C CYS A 431 27.44 14.48 4.48
N PRO A 432 27.66 13.71 3.39
CA PRO A 432 28.58 14.09 2.33
C PRO A 432 28.05 15.29 1.55
N ASP A 433 28.98 16.19 1.17
CA ASP A 433 28.71 17.46 0.48
C ASP A 433 27.95 17.32 -0.86
N SER A 434 27.92 16.13 -1.46
CA SER A 434 27.25 15.85 -2.74
C SER A 434 25.71 15.74 -2.64
N LEU A 435 25.13 15.90 -1.46
CA LEU A 435 23.69 15.80 -1.21
C LEU A 435 23.00 17.16 -1.03
N ALA A 436 23.75 18.27 -1.05
CA ALA A 436 23.19 19.61 -1.04
C ALA A 436 22.78 20.00 -2.47
N PRO A 437 21.49 20.29 -2.76
CA PRO A 437 21.07 20.64 -4.11
C PRO A 437 21.75 21.89 -4.68
N ASP A 438 22.40 22.75 -3.88
CA ASP A 438 23.08 23.96 -4.35
C ASP A 438 24.27 24.42 -3.46
N GLY A 439 25.00 23.49 -2.84
CA GLY A 439 26.19 23.84 -2.05
C GLY A 439 25.93 24.68 -0.78
N GLY A 440 24.68 24.69 -0.30
CA GLY A 440 24.31 25.22 1.02
C GLY A 440 24.54 24.19 2.12
N THR A 441 24.79 24.68 3.34
CA THR A 441 24.77 23.87 4.56
C THR A 441 23.39 23.24 4.71
N CYS A 442 23.32 21.92 4.56
CA CYS A 442 22.13 21.17 4.95
C CYS A 442 22.03 21.22 6.48
N PHE A 443 20.82 21.48 7.00
CA PHE A 443 20.40 21.33 8.40
C PHE A 443 20.66 22.52 9.34
N GLU A 444 19.57 23.05 9.92
CA GLU A 444 19.52 23.66 11.26
C GLU A 444 18.93 22.67 12.26
#